data_AF-A0A9X9S1F7-F1
#
_entry.id   AF-A0A9X9S1F7-F1
#
_cell.length_a   1.000
_cell.length_b   1.000
_cell.length_c   1.000
_cell.angle_alpha   90.00
_cell.angle_beta   90.00
_cell.angle_gamma   90.00
#
_symmetry.space_group_name_H-M   'P 1'
#
loop_
_entity.id
_entity.type
_entity.pdbx_description
1 polymer ?
#
loop_
_entity_poly.entity_id
_entity_poly.type
_entity_poly.pdbx_seq_one_letter_code
_entity_poly.pdbx_strand_id
1 'polypeptide(L)'
;MIPEDHSPPVTIAAQVLITTVMTKDLVFVSPDVSISVAAARMAEEGTGSCLVMDEGMLRGIITEQDLARKVVAGMLSAGETPVSRIMSSPVITIGAENTVGDAADLMVTHQIRRTVVEDDGLPIGIVTARDVLGFASRMNTILQEISGMYGTLMFLDHDMEVLWVNKQHEGGGTDGEGAVHCYELLHGSLRPCPGCPLFLSCDTSGEKVRTSEIIDRDHRIWQVQCHPVSWRGGAVIGVIESAIEVTNERELEQTLRDHQNQLHIAAESADVETWYCRADGKGMVFGSEGGVVFAPECRFSGIGELYGYLQPRLHPDDMRLLRAMVDGFIKGRKHSAEVRLRMLVPGGGWRWIRTVGRVIETAQDGTAVTIAGANIDITDLTNYRAAIQRVNKKLNLLASVTRHDVLNQVSAIMLAGELLEMDGYLDGGSELAENIGRILSSAGTIERQILFTKEYRGLGEADPEWQNVCLLVEKAADEFGPNLLSVTMSCACEGLEIYADPMFGHVLFNLIDNAIRHGVDTSHITIGFSDTRDGGRLIIEDDGRGVRDDIKEQIFARGYGHNTGLGLFLSREILDITGISIRECGEFGRGARFEMFIPHCGYRFV
;
A
#
# COMPACT_ATOMS: atom_id res chain seq x y z
N MET A 1 19.87 -15.24 5.42
CA MET A 1 21.15 -15.97 5.33
C MET A 1 21.86 -15.43 4.11
N ILE A 2 22.93 -14.66 4.32
CA ILE A 2 23.80 -14.21 3.25
C ILE A 2 24.59 -15.44 2.78
N PRO A 3 24.73 -15.71 1.46
CA PRO A 3 25.52 -16.84 0.98
C PRO A 3 26.97 -16.70 1.47
N GLU A 4 27.57 -17.80 1.96
CA GLU A 4 29.01 -17.83 2.21
C GLU A 4 29.73 -17.63 0.87
N ASP A 5 30.41 -16.50 0.71
CA ASP A 5 31.28 -16.25 -0.43
C ASP A 5 32.54 -17.11 -0.26
N HIS A 6 32.76 -18.02 -1.22
CA HIS A 6 33.89 -18.95 -1.24
C HIS A 6 35.11 -18.39 -2.02
N SER A 7 35.24 -17.07 -2.08
CA SER A 7 36.40 -16.42 -2.71
C SER A 7 37.71 -16.80 -2.00
N PRO A 8 38.74 -17.24 -2.75
CA PRO A 8 40.01 -17.67 -2.17
C PRO A 8 40.80 -16.50 -1.56
N PRO A 9 41.68 -16.75 -0.56
CA PRO A 9 42.49 -15.72 0.08
C PRO A 9 43.43 -15.02 -0.92
N VAL A 10 43.58 -13.71 -0.76
CA VAL A 10 44.51 -12.90 -1.57
C VAL A 10 45.94 -13.36 -1.27
N THR A 11 46.63 -13.90 -2.27
CA THR A 11 48.00 -14.41 -2.13
C THR A 11 49.01 -13.38 -2.65
N ILE A 12 49.92 -12.92 -1.78
CA ILE A 12 51.00 -11.98 -2.16
C ILE A 12 52.03 -12.73 -3.01
N ALA A 13 52.41 -12.17 -4.17
CA ALA A 13 53.36 -12.83 -5.08
C ALA A 13 54.77 -12.90 -4.47
N ALA A 14 55.19 -14.11 -4.12
CA ALA A 14 56.35 -14.46 -3.31
C ALA A 14 57.75 -14.32 -3.96
N GLN A 15 57.92 -13.59 -5.07
CA GLN A 15 59.15 -13.66 -5.89
C GLN A 15 60.02 -12.39 -5.92
N VAL A 16 59.75 -11.41 -5.06
CA VAL A 16 60.53 -10.16 -5.02
C VAL A 16 61.66 -10.25 -4.00
N LEU A 17 62.87 -9.86 -4.39
CA LEU A 17 64.04 -9.84 -3.51
C LEU A 17 63.85 -8.88 -2.32
N ILE A 18 64.24 -9.33 -1.13
CA ILE A 18 64.11 -8.57 0.12
C ILE A 18 64.88 -7.24 0.11
N THR A 19 65.98 -7.19 -0.64
CA THR A 19 66.79 -5.98 -0.85
C THR A 19 66.04 -4.83 -1.51
N THR A 20 64.89 -5.10 -2.12
CA THR A 20 63.99 -4.11 -2.75
C THR A 20 63.17 -3.33 -1.73
N VAL A 21 62.96 -3.89 -0.53
CA VAL A 21 62.04 -3.33 0.48
C VAL A 21 62.72 -2.98 1.81
N MET A 22 63.99 -3.33 1.99
CA MET A 22 64.72 -3.10 3.23
C MET A 22 65.10 -1.64 3.47
N THR A 23 65.13 -1.24 4.74
CA THR A 23 65.78 0.00 5.19
C THR A 23 67.28 -0.22 5.29
N LYS A 24 68.07 0.63 4.64
CA LYS A 24 69.54 0.52 4.57
C LYS A 24 70.27 1.35 5.64
N ASP A 25 69.57 2.31 6.24
CA ASP A 25 70.12 3.19 7.27
C ASP A 25 70.10 2.46 8.62
N LEU A 26 71.15 1.68 8.85
CA LEU A 26 71.31 0.87 10.05
C LEU A 26 71.94 1.68 11.19
N VAL A 27 71.33 1.60 12.37
CA VAL A 27 71.84 2.25 13.57
C VAL A 27 72.51 1.22 14.47
N PHE A 28 73.77 1.47 14.81
CA PHE A 28 74.61 0.55 15.58
C PHE A 28 74.96 1.08 16.96
N VAL A 29 75.11 0.16 17.93
CA VAL A 29 75.58 0.43 19.29
C VAL A 29 76.55 -0.67 19.76
N SER A 30 77.45 -0.35 20.70
CA SER A 30 78.33 -1.34 21.34
C SER A 30 77.59 -2.07 22.49
N PRO A 31 77.91 -3.34 22.81
CA PRO A 31 77.26 -4.09 23.89
C PRO A 31 77.39 -3.45 25.28
N ASP A 32 78.42 -2.63 25.50
CA ASP A 32 78.75 -2.02 26.79
C ASP A 32 78.09 -0.65 27.00
N VAL A 33 77.48 -0.08 25.96
CA VAL A 33 76.79 1.21 26.12
C VAL A 33 75.55 1.04 26.98
N SER A 34 75.21 2.09 27.73
CA SER A 34 74.01 2.06 28.55
C SER A 34 72.74 2.11 27.69
N ILE A 35 71.65 1.59 28.26
CA ILE A 35 70.31 1.62 27.65
C ILE A 35 69.88 3.04 27.27
N SER A 36 70.19 4.05 28.10
CA SER A 36 69.85 5.44 27.81
C SER A 36 70.57 5.99 26.58
N VAL A 37 71.81 5.55 26.33
CA VAL A 37 72.56 5.93 25.13
C VAL A 37 71.98 5.27 23.89
N ALA A 38 71.55 4.00 23.97
CA ALA A 38 70.88 3.33 22.86
C ALA A 38 69.51 3.97 22.55
N ALA A 39 68.73 4.32 23.57
CA ALA A 39 67.45 5.00 23.40
C ALA A 39 67.61 6.40 22.79
N ALA A 40 68.63 7.16 23.20
CA ALA A 40 68.95 8.46 22.61
C ALA A 40 69.31 8.32 21.12
N ARG A 41 70.11 7.30 20.76
CA ARG A 41 70.43 7.00 19.36
C ARG A 41 69.20 6.63 18.53
N MET A 42 68.28 5.84 19.08
CA MET A 42 67.02 5.51 18.39
C MET A 42 66.21 6.79 18.08
N ALA A 43 66.11 7.69 19.04
CA ALA A 43 65.38 8.95 18.89
C ALA A 43 66.04 9.94 17.93
N GLU A 44 67.37 10.08 17.99
CA GLU A 44 68.14 10.97 17.11
C GLU A 44 68.05 10.55 15.64
N GLU A 45 68.11 9.24 15.38
CA GLU A 45 68.10 8.67 14.03
C GLU A 45 66.68 8.29 13.55
N GLY A 46 65.65 8.55 14.36
CA GLY A 46 64.25 8.25 14.02
C GLY A 46 63.97 6.77 13.74
N THR A 47 64.67 5.85 14.42
CA THR A 47 64.54 4.40 14.21
C THR A 47 64.04 3.68 15.46
N GLY A 48 63.17 2.68 15.27
CA GLY A 48 62.64 1.89 16.37
C GLY A 48 63.56 0.76 16.86
N SER A 49 64.79 0.62 16.35
CA SER A 49 65.77 -0.38 16.80
C SER A 49 67.22 -0.01 16.53
N CYS A 50 68.12 -0.54 17.36
CA CYS A 50 69.56 -0.53 17.13
C CYS A 50 70.13 -1.95 17.07
N LEU A 51 71.10 -2.14 16.18
CA LEU A 51 71.91 -3.35 16.08
C LEU A 51 73.10 -3.26 17.03
N VAL A 52 73.32 -4.31 17.81
CA VAL A 52 74.41 -4.40 18.78
C VAL A 52 75.59 -5.10 18.12
N MET A 53 76.67 -4.36 17.91
CA MET A 53 77.88 -4.85 17.24
C MET A 53 79.05 -4.93 18.23
N ASP A 54 79.79 -6.02 18.16
CA ASP A 54 80.98 -6.26 18.99
C ASP A 54 82.08 -6.90 18.14
N GLU A 55 83.28 -6.33 18.15
CA GLU A 55 84.42 -6.79 17.33
C GLU A 55 84.08 -7.04 15.84
N GLY A 56 83.15 -6.25 15.28
CA GLY A 56 82.70 -6.38 13.89
C GLY A 56 81.62 -7.45 13.66
N MET A 57 81.15 -8.13 14.70
CA MET A 57 80.11 -9.16 14.63
C MET A 57 78.78 -8.67 15.21
N LEU A 58 77.66 -9.06 14.58
CA LEU A 58 76.32 -8.80 15.09
C LEU A 58 76.04 -9.69 16.32
N ARG A 59 75.85 -9.08 17.48
CA ARG A 59 75.62 -9.78 18.77
C ARG A 59 74.17 -9.79 19.21
N GLY A 60 73.40 -8.77 18.83
CA GLY A 60 72.03 -8.62 19.29
C GLY A 60 71.30 -7.47 18.60
N ILE A 61 70.00 -7.39 18.86
CA ILE A 61 69.14 -6.27 18.46
C ILE A 61 68.39 -5.77 19.69
N ILE A 62 68.27 -4.45 19.83
CA ILE A 62 67.47 -3.82 20.86
C ILE A 62 66.40 -2.95 20.20
N THR A 63 65.16 -3.08 20.68
CA THR A 63 63.99 -2.37 20.14
C THR A 63 63.33 -1.48 21.20
N GLU A 64 62.51 -0.53 20.77
CA GLU A 64 61.68 0.28 21.69
C GLU A 64 60.80 -0.59 22.61
N GLN A 65 60.30 -1.72 22.10
CA GLN A 65 59.49 -2.66 22.88
C GLN A 65 60.34 -3.36 23.96
N ASP A 66 61.60 -3.67 23.69
CA ASP A 66 62.53 -4.17 24.71
C ASP A 66 62.78 -3.12 25.80
N LEU A 67 62.90 -1.83 25.44
CA LEU A 67 63.02 -0.73 26.39
C LEU A 67 61.79 -0.65 27.30
N ALA A 68 60.60 -0.60 26.70
CA ALA A 68 59.35 -0.53 27.45
C ALA A 68 59.15 -1.76 28.35
N ARG A 69 59.39 -2.97 27.84
CA ARG A 69 59.09 -4.21 28.55
C ARG A 69 60.15 -4.60 29.59
N LYS A 70 61.44 -4.50 29.26
CA LYS A 70 62.51 -5.04 30.12
C LYS A 70 63.06 -4.00 31.09
N VAL A 71 62.98 -2.70 30.76
CA VAL A 71 63.54 -1.62 31.58
C VAL A 71 62.50 -1.10 32.56
N VAL A 72 61.33 -0.70 32.04
CA VAL A 72 60.26 -0.13 32.87
C VAL A 72 59.64 -1.20 33.78
N ALA A 73 59.34 -2.40 33.25
CA ALA A 73 58.78 -3.47 34.09
C ALA A 73 59.83 -4.18 34.97
N GLY A 74 61.12 -4.10 34.60
CA GLY A 74 62.22 -4.74 35.32
C GLY A 74 62.91 -3.88 36.38
N MET A 75 62.50 -2.61 36.53
CA MET A 75 63.14 -1.61 37.42
C MET A 75 64.67 -1.49 37.21
N LEU A 76 65.14 -1.62 35.97
CA LEU A 76 66.57 -1.50 35.65
C LEU A 76 66.96 -0.03 35.50
N SER A 77 68.13 0.34 36.01
CA SER A 77 68.69 1.69 35.81
C SER A 77 69.14 1.84 34.36
N ALA A 78 68.42 2.65 33.57
CA ALA A 78 68.72 2.87 32.16
C ALA A 78 70.11 3.50 31.92
N GLY A 79 70.63 4.26 32.89
CA GLY A 79 71.93 4.93 32.79
C GLY A 79 73.12 4.01 33.08
N GLU A 80 72.94 2.93 33.84
CA GLU A 80 74.03 2.06 34.31
C GLU A 80 73.99 0.66 33.69
N THR A 81 72.82 0.22 33.24
CA THR A 81 72.66 -1.12 32.68
C THR A 81 73.17 -1.15 31.24
N PRO A 82 74.08 -2.06 30.88
CA PRO A 82 74.55 -2.19 29.51
C PRO A 82 73.48 -2.84 28.62
N VAL A 83 73.44 -2.44 27.34
CA VAL A 83 72.50 -2.96 26.32
C VAL A 83 72.59 -4.48 26.18
N SER A 84 73.80 -5.05 26.31
CA SER A 84 74.04 -6.50 26.26
C SER A 84 73.19 -7.32 27.23
N ARG A 85 72.72 -6.72 28.33
CA ARG A 85 71.89 -7.41 29.34
C ARG A 85 70.43 -7.59 28.90
N ILE A 86 69.93 -6.75 28.00
CA ILE A 86 68.50 -6.72 27.62
C ILE A 86 68.25 -6.91 26.12
N MET A 87 69.29 -6.83 25.29
CA MET A 87 69.19 -7.10 23.86
C MET A 87 68.64 -8.50 23.59
N SER A 88 67.98 -8.65 22.44
CA SER A 88 67.56 -9.95 21.93
C SER A 88 68.73 -10.58 21.17
N SER A 89 69.11 -11.80 21.56
CA SER A 89 70.24 -12.55 21.02
C SER A 89 69.93 -14.06 21.07
N PRO A 90 70.30 -14.86 20.04
CA PRO A 90 70.90 -14.44 18.78
C PRO A 90 69.92 -13.63 17.92
N VAL A 91 70.45 -12.76 17.04
CA VAL A 91 69.61 -12.02 16.09
C VAL A 91 69.13 -12.99 15.01
N ILE A 92 67.85 -12.92 14.69
CA ILE A 92 67.27 -13.69 13.60
C ILE A 92 67.49 -12.88 12.33
N THR A 93 68.28 -13.43 11.42
CA THR A 93 68.75 -12.78 10.20
C THR A 93 68.23 -13.51 8.97
N ILE A 94 68.27 -12.82 7.83
CA ILE A 94 67.84 -13.34 6.52
C ILE A 94 68.85 -12.92 5.45
N GLY A 95 69.13 -13.79 4.47
CA GLY A 95 70.07 -13.50 3.40
C GLY A 95 69.52 -12.47 2.40
N ALA A 96 70.40 -11.67 1.81
CA ALA A 96 70.06 -10.68 0.78
C ALA A 96 69.47 -11.29 -0.49
N GLU A 97 69.75 -12.56 -0.75
CA GLU A 97 69.22 -13.38 -1.85
C GLU A 97 67.78 -13.84 -1.62
N ASN A 98 67.27 -13.72 -0.38
CA ASN A 98 65.94 -14.16 -0.04
C ASN A 98 64.87 -13.16 -0.51
N THR A 99 63.63 -13.62 -0.53
CA THR A 99 62.48 -12.85 -1.00
C THR A 99 61.75 -12.15 0.15
N VAL A 100 60.91 -11.19 -0.19
CA VAL A 100 59.94 -10.58 0.73
C VAL A 100 59.03 -11.64 1.37
N GLY A 101 58.74 -12.73 0.65
CA GLY A 101 58.00 -13.87 1.16
C GLY A 101 58.77 -14.65 2.23
N ASP A 102 60.05 -14.94 1.98
CA ASP A 102 60.92 -15.61 2.95
C ASP A 102 61.08 -14.78 4.24
N ALA A 103 61.08 -13.44 4.11
CA ALA A 103 61.09 -12.53 5.25
C ALA A 103 59.81 -12.66 6.10
N ALA A 104 58.64 -12.75 5.45
CA ALA A 104 57.37 -12.96 6.11
C ALA A 104 57.32 -14.31 6.83
N ASP A 105 57.80 -15.39 6.18
CA ASP A 105 57.92 -16.73 6.78
C ASP A 105 58.74 -16.70 8.07
N LEU A 106 59.90 -16.04 8.01
CA LEU A 106 60.80 -15.93 9.15
C LEU A 106 60.16 -15.14 10.31
N MET A 107 59.45 -14.05 10.00
CA MET A 107 58.74 -13.23 10.99
C MET A 107 57.66 -14.01 11.73
N VAL A 108 56.82 -14.77 11.00
CA VAL A 108 55.77 -15.60 11.58
C VAL A 108 56.36 -16.73 12.42
N THR A 109 57.31 -17.48 11.85
CA THR A 109 57.91 -18.67 12.49
C THR A 109 58.56 -18.34 13.83
N HIS A 110 59.20 -17.17 13.90
CA HIS A 110 59.91 -16.73 15.09
C HIS A 110 59.16 -15.71 15.94
N GLN A 111 57.92 -15.36 15.56
CA GLN A 111 57.10 -14.33 16.22
C GLN A 111 57.84 -12.99 16.40
N ILE A 112 58.58 -12.58 15.38
CA ILE A 112 59.33 -11.32 15.36
C ILE A 112 58.69 -10.35 14.36
N ARG A 113 58.73 -9.05 14.67
CA ARG A 113 58.17 -7.99 13.82
C ARG A 113 59.19 -7.38 12.85
N ARG A 114 60.46 -7.77 12.98
CA ARG A 114 61.57 -7.28 12.17
C ARG A 114 62.67 -8.33 12.08
N THR A 115 63.36 -8.37 10.95
CA THR A 115 64.53 -9.22 10.71
C THR A 115 65.65 -8.39 10.10
N VAL A 116 66.90 -8.80 10.34
CA VAL A 116 68.09 -8.15 9.80
C VAL A 116 68.50 -8.86 8.51
N VAL A 117 68.66 -8.10 7.44
CA VAL A 117 69.16 -8.60 6.15
C VAL A 117 70.67 -8.64 6.19
N GLU A 118 71.25 -9.80 5.91
CA GLU A 118 72.69 -10.03 5.85
C GLU A 118 73.14 -10.38 4.43
N ASP A 119 74.36 -9.97 4.10
CA ASP A 119 75.08 -10.40 2.89
C ASP A 119 76.50 -10.79 3.30
N ASP A 120 76.91 -12.02 3.01
CA ASP A 120 78.18 -12.62 3.46
C ASP A 120 78.48 -12.43 4.97
N GLY A 121 77.45 -12.46 5.82
CA GLY A 121 77.56 -12.34 7.28
C GLY A 121 77.67 -10.90 7.81
N LEU A 122 77.47 -9.90 6.95
CA LEU A 122 77.41 -8.48 7.32
C LEU A 122 75.96 -7.98 7.27
N PRO A 123 75.47 -7.26 8.29
CA PRO A 123 74.13 -6.66 8.26
C PRO A 123 74.10 -5.50 7.26
N ILE A 124 73.25 -5.61 6.23
CA ILE A 124 73.11 -4.63 5.14
C ILE A 124 71.74 -3.95 5.09
N GLY A 125 70.77 -4.42 5.86
CA GLY A 125 69.47 -3.78 5.99
C GLY A 125 68.59 -4.37 7.08
N ILE A 126 67.45 -3.75 7.35
CA ILE A 126 66.39 -4.28 8.21
C ILE A 126 65.09 -4.29 7.41
N VAL A 127 64.31 -5.36 7.56
CA VAL A 127 62.94 -5.44 7.05
C VAL A 127 62.00 -5.58 8.22
N THR A 128 60.96 -4.76 8.24
CA THR A 128 59.87 -4.85 9.22
C THR A 128 58.62 -5.45 8.58
N ALA A 129 57.70 -5.95 9.41
CA ALA A 129 56.39 -6.40 8.94
C ALA A 129 55.68 -5.30 8.13
N ARG A 130 55.85 -4.02 8.51
CA ARG A 130 55.32 -2.86 7.79
C ARG A 130 55.87 -2.75 6.36
N ASP A 131 57.15 -3.04 6.15
CA ASP A 131 57.78 -2.96 4.83
C ASP A 131 57.28 -4.08 3.90
N VAL A 132 57.14 -5.29 4.44
CA VAL A 132 56.55 -6.45 3.76
C VAL A 132 55.12 -6.14 3.29
N LEU A 133 54.32 -5.55 4.17
CA LEU A 133 52.93 -5.21 3.91
C LEU A 133 52.75 -4.00 2.98
N GLY A 134 53.57 -2.96 3.15
CA GLY A 134 53.60 -1.81 2.24
C GLY A 134 54.04 -2.19 0.83
N PHE A 135 54.83 -3.27 0.68
CA PHE A 135 55.14 -3.86 -0.62
C PHE A 135 53.95 -4.63 -1.21
N ALA A 136 53.28 -5.48 -0.43
CA ALA A 136 52.09 -6.21 -0.85
C ALA A 136 50.97 -5.30 -1.37
N SER A 137 50.77 -4.15 -0.72
CA SER A 137 49.81 -3.11 -1.11
C SER A 137 50.24 -2.34 -2.36
N ARG A 138 51.54 -2.25 -2.69
CA ARG A 138 52.02 -1.58 -3.92
C ARG A 138 51.85 -2.43 -5.19
N MET A 139 51.66 -3.74 -5.08
CA MET A 139 51.25 -4.62 -6.19
C MET A 139 49.76 -4.47 -6.58
N ASN A 140 49.21 -3.26 -6.36
CA ASN A 140 47.79 -2.91 -6.30
C ASN A 140 47.05 -2.82 -7.64
N THR A 141 47.48 -3.50 -8.70
CA THR A 141 46.70 -3.48 -9.95
C THR A 141 45.40 -4.27 -9.80
N ILE A 142 45.37 -5.30 -8.95
CA ILE A 142 44.17 -6.14 -8.72
C ILE A 142 43.20 -5.52 -7.69
N LEU A 143 43.72 -4.83 -6.66
CA LEU A 143 42.88 -4.17 -5.64
C LEU A 143 42.30 -2.83 -6.12
N GLN A 144 42.91 -2.18 -7.13
CA GLN A 144 42.32 -0.99 -7.76
C GLN A 144 41.06 -1.30 -8.58
N GLU A 145 40.93 -2.50 -9.16
CA GLU A 145 39.68 -2.93 -9.81
C GLU A 145 38.53 -3.14 -8.80
N ILE A 146 38.87 -3.46 -7.55
CA ILE A 146 37.91 -3.69 -6.45
C ILE A 146 37.54 -2.37 -5.75
N SER A 147 38.47 -1.43 -5.59
CA SER A 147 38.24 -0.16 -4.89
C SER A 147 37.21 0.78 -5.56
N GLY A 148 36.83 0.54 -6.81
CA GLY A 148 35.73 1.28 -7.45
C GLY A 148 34.32 0.79 -7.09
N MET A 149 34.22 -0.42 -6.51
CA MET A 149 32.96 -1.10 -6.17
C MET A 149 32.63 -1.12 -4.68
N TYR A 150 33.63 -0.98 -3.81
CA TYR A 150 33.49 -1.07 -2.35
C TYR A 150 33.81 0.26 -1.68
N GLY A 151 33.18 0.54 -0.54
CA GLY A 151 33.37 1.75 0.27
C GLY A 151 34.71 1.75 1.01
N THR A 152 34.68 1.68 2.34
CA THR A 152 35.91 1.63 3.15
C THR A 152 36.64 0.30 2.94
N LEU A 153 37.94 0.35 2.66
CA LEU A 153 38.80 -0.82 2.58
C LEU A 153 40.00 -0.64 3.51
N MET A 154 40.24 -1.59 4.41
CA MET A 154 41.28 -1.51 5.44
C MET A 154 42.08 -2.80 5.54
N PHE A 155 43.37 -2.70 5.84
CA PHE A 155 44.20 -3.84 6.20
C PHE A 155 44.61 -3.74 7.66
N LEU A 156 44.39 -4.83 8.39
CA LEU A 156 44.59 -4.91 9.83
C LEU A 156 45.48 -6.10 10.19
N ASP A 157 46.27 -5.95 11.24
CA ASP A 157 47.06 -7.08 11.78
C ASP A 157 46.25 -7.94 12.76
N HIS A 158 46.89 -8.95 13.36
CA HIS A 158 46.27 -9.82 14.35
C HIS A 158 45.83 -9.08 15.62
N ASP A 159 46.50 -7.97 15.96
CA ASP A 159 46.19 -7.12 17.10
C ASP A 159 45.10 -6.08 16.78
N MET A 160 44.52 -6.12 15.57
CA MET A 160 43.54 -5.16 15.02
C MET A 160 44.08 -3.73 14.85
N GLU A 161 45.41 -3.57 14.76
CA GLU A 161 46.02 -2.31 14.39
C GLU A 161 45.77 -2.04 12.90
N VAL A 162 45.32 -0.83 12.59
CA VAL A 162 45.09 -0.41 11.20
C VAL A 162 46.43 -0.12 10.55
N LEU A 163 46.83 -0.99 9.64
CA LEU A 163 48.09 -0.87 8.91
C LEU A 163 47.92 -0.06 7.63
N TRP A 164 46.71 -0.05 7.06
CA TRP A 164 46.38 0.71 5.86
C TRP A 164 44.86 0.91 5.72
N VAL A 165 44.44 2.02 5.10
CA VAL A 165 43.06 2.31 4.70
C VAL A 165 43.04 3.01 3.34
N ASN A 166 42.01 2.78 2.53
CA ASN A 166 41.87 3.45 1.24
C ASN A 166 41.49 4.94 1.36
N LYS A 167 41.80 5.68 0.29
CA LYS A 167 41.70 7.16 0.22
C LYS A 167 40.30 7.74 0.53
N GLN A 168 39.24 6.94 0.39
CA GLN A 168 37.87 7.36 0.72
C GLN A 168 37.66 7.61 2.22
N HIS A 169 38.56 7.13 3.08
CA HIS A 169 38.51 7.33 4.54
C HIS A 169 39.58 8.28 5.10
N GLU A 170 40.34 9.00 4.24
CA GLU A 170 41.36 10.00 4.66
C GLU A 170 40.78 11.21 5.45
N GLY A 171 39.49 11.22 5.79
CA GLY A 171 38.86 12.21 6.67
C GLY A 171 39.22 12.09 8.17
N GLY A 172 39.95 11.04 8.58
CA GLY A 172 40.50 10.88 9.92
C GLY A 172 41.97 10.47 9.83
N GLY A 173 42.86 11.33 10.29
CA GLY A 173 44.26 11.34 9.88
C GLY A 173 45.08 10.12 10.30
N THR A 174 45.94 9.66 9.39
CA THR A 174 47.09 8.81 9.70
C THR A 174 48.30 9.21 8.84
N ASP A 175 48.65 10.50 8.85
CA ASP A 175 49.95 10.99 8.35
C ASP A 175 50.98 11.17 9.50
N GLY A 176 50.69 10.69 10.72
CA GLY A 176 51.60 10.83 11.85
C GLY A 176 51.39 9.78 12.94
N GLU A 177 52.49 9.11 13.30
CA GLU A 177 52.85 8.53 14.60
C GLU A 177 51.72 7.96 15.49
N GLY A 178 51.53 6.64 15.42
CA GLY A 178 50.80 5.85 16.42
C GLY A 178 49.91 4.80 15.77
N ALA A 179 50.08 3.53 16.14
CA ALA A 179 49.17 2.48 15.70
C ALA A 179 47.79 2.72 16.31
N VAL A 180 46.78 2.96 15.47
CA VAL A 180 45.38 3.14 15.90
C VAL A 180 44.64 1.83 15.66
N HIS A 181 43.92 1.35 16.67
CA HIS A 181 43.15 0.12 16.53
C HIS A 181 41.86 0.38 15.74
N CYS A 182 41.36 -0.63 15.03
CA CYS A 182 40.14 -0.51 14.21
C CYS A 182 38.94 0.04 14.98
N TYR A 183 38.78 -0.42 16.22
CA TYR A 183 37.65 -0.06 17.08
C TYR A 183 37.79 1.36 17.65
N GLU A 184 39.01 1.91 17.71
CA GLU A 184 39.25 3.31 18.04
C GLU A 184 38.90 4.19 16.85
N LEU A 185 39.37 3.81 15.66
CA LEU A 185 39.16 4.57 14.43
C LEU A 185 37.69 4.58 13.98
N LEU A 186 37.03 3.43 13.94
CA LEU A 186 35.67 3.28 13.38
C LEU A 186 34.57 3.45 14.43
N HIS A 187 34.83 3.08 15.69
CA HIS A 187 33.80 3.01 16.72
C HIS A 187 34.07 3.91 17.92
N GLY A 188 35.23 4.60 17.98
CA GLY A 188 35.64 5.41 19.13
C GLY A 188 35.63 4.63 20.45
N SER A 189 35.88 3.32 20.39
CA SER A 189 35.93 2.40 21.52
C SER A 189 37.37 2.24 22.00
N LEU A 190 37.58 1.82 23.24
CA LEU A 190 38.90 1.41 23.76
C LEU A 190 39.05 -0.12 23.83
N ARG A 191 38.06 -0.85 23.30
CA ARG A 191 38.03 -2.32 23.27
C ARG A 191 37.39 -2.85 21.98
N PRO A 192 37.73 -4.07 21.54
CA PRO A 192 37.12 -4.71 20.38
C PRO A 192 35.60 -4.84 20.52
N CYS A 193 34.88 -4.73 19.40
CA CYS A 193 33.43 -4.87 19.39
C CYS A 193 32.98 -6.31 19.76
N PRO A 194 31.92 -6.49 20.56
CA PRO A 194 31.39 -7.82 20.88
C PRO A 194 30.94 -8.54 19.61
N GLY A 195 31.47 -9.74 19.35
CA GLY A 195 31.18 -10.50 18.14
C GLY A 195 31.85 -9.95 16.87
N CYS A 196 32.90 -9.13 17.02
CA CYS A 196 33.64 -8.54 15.92
C CYS A 196 34.04 -9.60 14.87
N PRO A 197 33.68 -9.41 13.59
CA PRO A 197 34.08 -10.32 12.52
C PRO A 197 35.60 -10.43 12.40
N LEU A 198 36.35 -9.35 12.66
CA LEU A 198 37.82 -9.35 12.68
C LEU A 198 38.37 -10.27 13.75
N PHE A 199 37.92 -10.11 15.00
CA PHE A 199 38.38 -10.93 16.13
C PHE A 199 38.14 -12.43 15.86
N LEU A 200 36.95 -12.76 15.33
CA LEU A 200 36.59 -14.14 15.00
C LEU A 200 37.38 -14.70 13.80
N SER A 201 37.76 -13.85 12.84
CA SER A 201 38.59 -14.23 11.69
C SER A 201 40.06 -14.39 12.06
N CYS A 202 40.54 -13.71 13.09
CA CYS A 202 41.91 -13.83 13.59
C CYS A 202 42.11 -15.01 14.56
N ASP A 203 41.10 -15.35 15.38
CA ASP A 203 41.21 -16.33 16.48
C ASP A 203 40.92 -17.78 16.03
N THR A 204 40.32 -17.97 14.86
CA THR A 204 40.09 -19.31 14.28
C THR A 204 41.09 -19.58 13.15
N SER A 205 41.70 -20.77 13.17
CA SER A 205 42.70 -21.26 12.19
C SER A 205 42.15 -21.46 10.76
N GLY A 206 41.30 -20.56 10.26
CA GLY A 206 40.47 -20.78 9.08
C GLY A 206 40.48 -19.59 8.13
N GLU A 207 40.88 -19.87 6.89
CA GLU A 207 40.89 -19.00 5.70
C GLU A 207 39.48 -18.60 5.20
N LYS A 208 38.51 -18.36 6.09
CA LYS A 208 37.12 -18.09 5.69
C LYS A 208 36.81 -16.60 5.70
N VAL A 209 36.27 -16.13 4.59
CA VAL A 209 35.62 -14.82 4.49
C VAL A 209 34.42 -14.80 5.42
N ARG A 210 34.31 -13.76 6.26
CA ARG A 210 33.15 -13.55 7.12
C ARG A 210 32.43 -12.28 6.70
N THR A 211 31.11 -12.38 6.59
CA THR A 211 30.23 -11.23 6.32
C THR A 211 29.33 -10.99 7.52
N SER A 212 29.24 -9.74 7.97
CA SER A 212 28.33 -9.30 9.03
C SER A 212 27.72 -7.96 8.71
N GLU A 213 26.55 -7.68 9.27
CA GLU A 213 25.97 -6.34 9.27
C GLU A 213 26.23 -5.69 10.63
N ILE A 214 26.66 -4.43 10.64
CA ILE A 214 26.95 -3.64 11.84
C ILE A 214 26.18 -2.34 11.73
N ILE A 215 25.59 -1.90 12.83
CA ILE A 215 24.88 -0.61 12.92
C ILE A 215 25.81 0.36 13.64
N ASP A 216 26.08 1.51 13.02
CA ASP A 216 26.90 2.55 13.63
C ASP A 216 26.11 3.45 14.62
N ARG A 217 26.77 4.47 15.18
CA ARG A 217 26.14 5.40 16.14
C ARG A 217 25.07 6.30 15.51
N ASP A 218 25.12 6.51 14.20
CA ASP A 218 24.19 7.32 13.44
C ASP A 218 23.05 6.47 12.84
N HIS A 219 22.90 5.22 13.29
CA HIS A 219 21.92 4.24 12.80
C HIS A 219 22.11 3.81 11.34
N ARG A 220 23.29 4.00 10.76
CA ARG A 220 23.58 3.49 9.41
C ARG A 220 23.93 2.01 9.47
N ILE A 221 23.49 1.27 8.46
CA ILE A 221 23.72 -0.17 8.35
C ILE A 221 24.91 -0.37 7.42
N TRP A 222 25.97 -0.97 7.95
CA TRP A 222 27.19 -1.31 7.25
C TRP A 222 27.27 -2.82 7.02
N GLN A 223 27.41 -3.25 5.78
CA GLN A 223 27.77 -4.62 5.46
C GLN A 223 29.29 -4.71 5.42
N VAL A 224 29.85 -5.46 6.36
CA VAL A 224 31.29 -5.62 6.59
C VAL A 224 31.70 -7.03 6.18
N GLN A 225 32.71 -7.13 5.33
CA GLN A 225 33.36 -8.39 4.96
C GLN A 225 34.81 -8.38 5.42
N CYS A 226 35.21 -9.48 6.06
CA CYS A 226 36.57 -9.68 6.56
C CYS A 226 37.21 -10.85 5.82
N HIS A 227 38.23 -10.55 5.02
CA HIS A 227 39.01 -11.51 4.25
C HIS A 227 40.34 -11.77 4.98
N PRO A 228 40.52 -12.94 5.62
CA PRO A 228 41.80 -13.28 6.23
C PRO A 228 42.88 -13.39 5.14
N VAL A 229 44.03 -12.78 5.39
CA VAL A 229 45.20 -12.89 4.52
C VAL A 229 46.13 -13.91 5.16
N SER A 230 46.25 -15.09 4.53
CA SER A 230 47.13 -16.17 4.97
C SER A 230 48.45 -16.16 4.19
N TRP A 231 49.50 -16.63 4.85
CA TRP A 231 50.79 -16.94 4.24
C TRP A 231 51.03 -18.46 4.26
N ARG A 232 51.93 -18.96 3.39
CA ARG A 232 52.15 -20.39 3.15
C ARG A 232 52.22 -21.20 4.45
N GLY A 233 51.37 -22.23 4.56
CA GLY A 233 51.23 -23.06 5.77
C GLY A 233 49.97 -22.79 6.59
N GLY A 234 49.13 -21.82 6.19
CA GLY A 234 47.82 -21.54 6.80
C GLY A 234 47.85 -20.57 7.97
N ALA A 235 48.99 -19.91 8.22
CA ALA A 235 49.11 -18.87 9.23
C ALA A 235 48.54 -17.54 8.70
N VAL A 236 47.56 -16.96 9.40
CA VAL A 236 46.94 -15.67 9.05
C VAL A 236 47.84 -14.54 9.51
N ILE A 237 48.26 -13.67 8.58
CA ILE A 237 49.14 -12.51 8.85
C ILE A 237 48.36 -11.21 9.08
N GLY A 238 47.07 -11.20 8.76
CA GLY A 238 46.19 -10.05 8.94
C GLY A 238 44.84 -10.25 8.26
N VAL A 239 44.01 -9.21 8.22
CA VAL A 239 42.67 -9.23 7.63
C VAL A 239 42.49 -8.01 6.75
N ILE A 240 41.96 -8.22 5.54
CA ILE A 240 41.41 -7.15 4.72
C ILE A 240 39.93 -7.01 5.09
N GLU A 241 39.55 -5.85 5.61
CA GLU A 241 38.15 -5.49 5.84
C GLU A 241 37.63 -4.63 4.69
N SER A 242 36.47 -4.98 4.14
CA SER A 242 35.68 -4.11 3.27
C SER A 242 34.36 -3.78 3.95
N ALA A 243 33.95 -2.52 3.89
CA ALA A 243 32.69 -2.06 4.46
C ALA A 243 31.93 -1.19 3.46
N ILE A 244 30.67 -1.53 3.20
CA ILE A 244 29.75 -0.75 2.38
C ILE A 244 28.53 -0.34 3.19
N GLU A 245 28.06 0.88 3.00
CA GLU A 245 26.80 1.34 3.59
C GLU A 245 25.62 0.77 2.77
N VAL A 246 24.73 0.04 3.43
CA VAL A 246 23.55 -0.62 2.83
C VAL A 246 22.22 -0.13 3.45
N THR A 247 22.24 0.99 4.18
CA THR A 247 21.09 1.55 4.90
C THR A 247 19.85 1.69 4.00
N ASN A 248 19.98 2.42 2.88
CA ASN A 248 18.86 2.69 1.97
C ASN A 248 18.29 1.42 1.34
N GLU A 249 19.14 0.44 1.01
CA GLU A 249 18.71 -0.82 0.42
C GLU A 249 17.88 -1.63 1.42
N ARG A 250 18.37 -1.76 2.67
CA ARG A 250 17.68 -2.47 3.73
C ARG A 250 16.37 -1.82 4.15
N GLU A 251 16.34 -0.48 4.24
CA GLU A 251 15.11 0.26 4.52
C GLU A 251 14.07 0.10 3.39
N LEU A 252 14.50 0.13 2.13
CA LEU A 252 13.62 -0.08 0.98
C LEU A 252 13.07 -1.52 0.95
N GLU A 253 13.93 -2.52 1.18
CA GLU A 253 13.55 -3.93 1.28
C GLU A 253 12.53 -4.15 2.40
N GLN A 254 12.78 -3.57 3.59
CA GLN A 254 11.87 -3.69 4.72
C GLN A 254 10.53 -3.00 4.44
N THR A 255 10.56 -1.78 3.89
CA THR A 255 9.36 -1.04 3.49
C THR A 255 8.55 -1.83 2.46
N LEU A 256 9.22 -2.45 1.49
CA LEU A 256 8.55 -3.28 0.48
C LEU A 256 7.89 -4.51 1.14
N ARG A 257 8.58 -5.20 2.05
CA ARG A 257 8.01 -6.34 2.81
C ARG A 257 6.81 -5.92 3.65
N ASP A 258 6.90 -4.78 4.34
CA ASP A 258 5.83 -4.27 5.17
C ASP A 258 4.60 -3.90 4.34
N HIS A 259 4.79 -3.22 3.20
CA HIS A 259 3.69 -2.94 2.27
C HIS A 259 3.09 -4.22 1.66
N GLN A 260 3.91 -5.21 1.28
CA GLN A 260 3.42 -6.50 0.79
C GLN A 260 2.59 -7.23 1.84
N ASN A 261 3.06 -7.25 3.09
CA ASN A 261 2.33 -7.87 4.20
C ASN A 261 1.02 -7.14 4.51
N GLN A 262 1.03 -5.80 4.50
CA GLN A 262 -0.19 -5.00 4.66
C GLN A 262 -1.23 -5.29 3.56
N LEU A 263 -0.80 -5.37 2.30
CA LEU A 263 -1.69 -5.70 1.19
C LEU A 263 -2.27 -7.12 1.32
N HIS A 264 -1.44 -8.08 1.77
CA HIS A 264 -1.87 -9.44 2.02
C HIS A 264 -2.95 -9.51 3.11
N ILE A 265 -2.70 -8.89 4.27
CA ILE A 265 -3.65 -8.83 5.39
C ILE A 265 -4.95 -8.14 4.98
N ALA A 266 -4.87 -7.05 4.19
CA ALA A 266 -6.04 -6.34 3.71
C ALA A 266 -6.90 -7.20 2.75
N ALA A 267 -6.27 -7.98 1.88
CA ALA A 267 -6.95 -8.90 0.98
C ALA A 267 -7.63 -10.05 1.74
N GLU A 268 -6.92 -10.69 2.68
CA GLU A 268 -7.48 -11.74 3.53
C GLU A 268 -8.66 -11.24 4.37
N SER A 269 -8.51 -10.08 5.04
CA SER A 269 -9.54 -9.50 5.90
C SER A 269 -10.81 -9.11 5.13
N ALA A 270 -10.69 -8.89 3.82
CA ALA A 270 -11.80 -8.57 2.93
C ALA A 270 -12.38 -9.81 2.23
N ASP A 271 -11.92 -11.02 2.56
CA ASP A 271 -12.23 -12.29 1.86
C ASP A 271 -12.02 -12.17 0.34
N VAL A 272 -10.99 -11.42 -0.08
CA VAL A 272 -10.65 -11.18 -1.47
C VAL A 272 -9.47 -12.05 -1.86
N GLU A 273 -9.70 -12.96 -2.81
CA GLU A 273 -8.64 -13.77 -3.38
C GLU A 273 -8.03 -13.08 -4.60
N THR A 274 -6.71 -12.87 -4.61
CA THR A 274 -6.02 -12.18 -5.71
C THR A 274 -5.27 -13.14 -6.62
N TRP A 275 -5.21 -12.80 -7.91
CA TRP A 275 -4.51 -13.60 -8.91
C TRP A 275 -3.78 -12.74 -9.94
N TYR A 276 -2.67 -13.25 -10.44
CA TYR A 276 -1.81 -12.62 -11.43
C TYR A 276 -1.43 -13.65 -12.49
N CYS A 277 -1.58 -13.32 -13.77
CA CYS A 277 -1.17 -14.18 -14.87
C CYS A 277 -0.35 -13.39 -15.90
N ARG A 278 0.67 -14.04 -16.45
CA ARG A 278 1.30 -13.55 -17.68
C ARG A 278 0.41 -13.89 -18.87
N ALA A 279 0.28 -12.95 -19.79
CA ALA A 279 -0.60 -13.05 -20.96
C ALA A 279 -0.05 -14.00 -22.04
N ASP A 280 1.25 -14.31 -22.01
CA ASP A 280 1.88 -15.40 -22.80
C ASP A 280 1.41 -16.80 -22.36
N GLY A 281 0.59 -16.87 -21.30
CA GLY A 281 0.05 -18.09 -20.74
C GLY A 281 1.10 -18.93 -20.01
N LYS A 282 2.29 -18.39 -19.73
CA LYS A 282 3.35 -19.06 -18.97
C LYS A 282 3.41 -18.50 -17.56
N GLY A 283 2.94 -19.31 -16.61
CA GLY A 283 2.98 -18.99 -15.19
C GLY A 283 1.79 -18.14 -14.74
N MET A 284 0.96 -18.74 -13.90
CA MET A 284 -0.08 -18.04 -13.16
C MET A 284 0.20 -18.16 -11.67
N VAL A 285 0.25 -17.01 -11.00
CA VAL A 285 0.58 -16.90 -9.58
C VAL A 285 -0.65 -16.36 -8.86
N PHE A 286 -1.09 -17.07 -7.84
CA PHE A 286 -2.17 -16.61 -6.95
C PHE A 286 -1.54 -15.86 -5.78
N GLY A 287 -2.04 -14.65 -5.52
CA GLY A 287 -1.40 -13.69 -4.62
C GLY A 287 -1.82 -13.81 -3.16
N SER A 288 -2.90 -14.52 -2.86
CA SER A 288 -3.39 -14.73 -1.50
C SER A 288 -3.48 -16.22 -1.16
N GLU A 289 -2.79 -16.65 -0.10
CA GLU A 289 -3.10 -17.92 0.58
C GLU A 289 -4.51 -17.80 1.19
N GLY A 290 -5.32 -18.87 1.15
CA GLY A 290 -6.65 -18.89 1.79
C GLY A 290 -7.86 -18.45 0.95
N GLY A 291 -7.73 -18.32 -0.38
CA GLY A 291 -8.83 -17.94 -1.25
C GLY A 291 -10.00 -18.93 -1.33
N VAL A 292 -11.20 -18.42 -1.64
CA VAL A 292 -12.44 -19.22 -1.72
C VAL A 292 -12.50 -20.10 -2.99
N VAL A 293 -11.77 -19.74 -4.04
CA VAL A 293 -11.86 -20.40 -5.36
C VAL A 293 -10.75 -21.42 -5.57
N PHE A 294 -9.51 -21.06 -5.21
CA PHE A 294 -8.34 -21.90 -5.40
C PHE A 294 -7.84 -22.44 -4.07
N ALA A 295 -7.51 -23.74 -4.04
CA ALA A 295 -6.82 -24.28 -2.87
C ALA A 295 -5.40 -23.67 -2.77
N PRO A 296 -4.84 -23.44 -1.57
CA PRO A 296 -3.55 -22.76 -1.37
C PRO A 296 -2.40 -23.34 -2.21
N GLU A 297 -2.41 -24.65 -2.42
CA GLU A 297 -1.44 -25.44 -3.18
C GLU A 297 -1.60 -25.35 -4.71
N CYS A 298 -2.67 -24.73 -5.22
CA CYS A 298 -2.87 -24.61 -6.66
C CYS A 298 -1.81 -23.69 -7.29
N ARG A 299 -1.05 -24.23 -8.23
CA ARG A 299 -0.16 -23.48 -9.11
C ARG A 299 -0.42 -23.97 -10.53
N PHE A 300 -0.69 -23.05 -11.46
CA PHE A 300 -0.94 -23.39 -12.86
C PHE A 300 0.18 -22.87 -13.73
N SER A 301 0.72 -23.76 -14.54
CA SER A 301 1.74 -23.45 -15.55
C SER A 301 1.20 -22.58 -16.68
N GLY A 302 -0.12 -22.54 -16.87
CA GLY A 302 -0.78 -21.70 -17.87
C GLY A 302 -2.31 -21.78 -17.91
N ILE A 303 -2.88 -21.01 -18.84
CA ILE A 303 -4.35 -20.85 -19.00
C ILE A 303 -5.04 -22.17 -19.37
N GLY A 304 -4.38 -23.06 -20.11
CA GLY A 304 -4.93 -24.38 -20.44
C GLY A 304 -5.16 -25.25 -19.20
N GLU A 305 -4.20 -25.25 -18.26
CA GLU A 305 -4.28 -25.99 -17.00
C GLU A 305 -5.35 -25.39 -16.08
N LEU A 306 -5.44 -24.06 -16.03
CA LEU A 306 -6.53 -23.35 -15.35
C LEU A 306 -7.90 -23.79 -15.87
N TYR A 307 -8.10 -23.82 -17.18
CA TYR A 307 -9.37 -24.27 -17.75
C TYR A 307 -9.68 -25.72 -17.40
N GLY A 308 -8.67 -26.60 -17.38
CA GLY A 308 -8.83 -27.98 -16.93
C GLY A 308 -9.27 -28.08 -15.47
N TYR A 309 -8.69 -27.26 -14.59
CA TYR A 309 -9.08 -27.21 -13.17
C TYR A 309 -10.50 -26.66 -12.97
N LEU A 310 -10.87 -25.62 -13.72
CA LEU A 310 -12.15 -24.95 -13.61
C LEU A 310 -13.29 -25.71 -14.28
N GLN A 311 -13.03 -26.51 -15.31
CA GLN A 311 -14.07 -27.22 -16.07
C GLN A 311 -15.03 -28.08 -15.23
N PRO A 312 -14.58 -28.88 -14.25
CA PRO A 312 -15.49 -29.63 -13.38
C PRO A 312 -16.10 -28.80 -12.25
N ARG A 313 -15.59 -27.58 -11.99
CA ARG A 313 -15.97 -26.74 -10.84
C ARG A 313 -16.85 -25.56 -11.23
N LEU A 314 -16.79 -25.10 -12.47
CA LEU A 314 -17.57 -24.00 -12.98
C LEU A 314 -18.89 -24.52 -13.55
N HIS A 315 -19.99 -23.80 -13.32
CA HIS A 315 -21.26 -24.16 -13.95
C HIS A 315 -21.14 -24.11 -15.49
N PRO A 316 -21.68 -25.10 -16.24
CA PRO A 316 -21.50 -25.19 -17.70
C PRO A 316 -21.86 -23.91 -18.46
N ASP A 317 -22.97 -23.26 -18.11
CA ASP A 317 -23.42 -22.01 -18.75
C ASP A 317 -22.42 -20.84 -18.58
N ASP A 318 -21.67 -20.84 -17.48
CA ASP A 318 -20.82 -19.72 -17.06
C ASP A 318 -19.42 -19.81 -17.70
N MET A 319 -19.03 -21.00 -18.18
CA MET A 319 -17.75 -21.23 -18.87
C MET A 319 -17.57 -20.34 -20.10
N ARG A 320 -18.67 -20.06 -20.81
CA ARG A 320 -18.65 -19.16 -21.97
C ARG A 320 -18.25 -17.73 -21.58
N LEU A 321 -18.73 -17.26 -20.42
CA LEU A 321 -18.44 -15.91 -19.92
C LEU A 321 -16.98 -15.77 -19.53
N LEU A 322 -16.44 -16.75 -18.80
CA LEU A 322 -15.03 -16.78 -18.42
C LEU A 322 -14.11 -16.79 -19.65
N ARG A 323 -14.39 -17.66 -20.63
CA ARG A 323 -13.62 -17.70 -21.88
C ARG A 323 -13.65 -16.37 -22.63
N ALA A 324 -14.83 -15.74 -22.73
CA ALA A 324 -14.98 -14.46 -23.40
C ALA A 324 -14.21 -13.32 -22.69
N MET A 325 -14.13 -13.37 -21.36
CA MET A 325 -13.31 -12.46 -20.56
C MET A 325 -11.81 -12.65 -20.87
N VAL A 326 -11.30 -13.87 -20.71
CA VAL A 326 -9.88 -14.19 -20.90
C VAL A 326 -9.44 -13.91 -22.34
N ASP A 327 -10.20 -14.36 -23.34
CA ASP A 327 -9.95 -14.08 -24.76
C ASP A 327 -9.98 -12.57 -25.07
N GLY A 328 -10.78 -11.81 -24.33
CA GLY A 328 -10.85 -10.36 -24.46
C GLY A 328 -9.54 -9.68 -24.06
N PHE A 329 -8.94 -10.13 -22.96
CA PHE A 329 -7.65 -9.63 -22.48
C PHE A 329 -6.49 -10.05 -23.39
N ILE A 330 -6.38 -11.33 -23.73
CA ILE A 330 -5.29 -11.86 -24.57
C ILE A 330 -5.25 -11.18 -25.95
N LYS A 331 -6.42 -10.95 -26.55
CA LYS A 331 -6.53 -10.32 -27.88
C LYS A 331 -6.49 -8.78 -27.82
N GLY A 332 -6.21 -8.17 -26.65
CA GLY A 332 -6.16 -6.72 -26.49
C GLY A 332 -7.49 -5.99 -26.73
N ARG A 333 -8.62 -6.71 -26.70
CA ARG A 333 -9.96 -6.13 -26.95
C ARG A 333 -10.58 -5.52 -25.69
N LYS A 334 -10.05 -5.86 -24.52
CA LYS A 334 -10.50 -5.37 -23.21
C LYS A 334 -9.28 -5.06 -22.33
N HIS A 335 -9.36 -3.97 -21.57
CA HIS A 335 -8.39 -3.65 -20.52
C HIS A 335 -8.90 -3.96 -19.11
N SER A 336 -10.22 -4.04 -18.92
CA SER A 336 -10.87 -4.49 -17.69
C SER A 336 -12.13 -5.30 -18.02
N ALA A 337 -12.48 -6.23 -17.14
CA ALA A 337 -13.73 -6.97 -17.23
C ALA A 337 -14.16 -7.49 -15.85
N GLU A 338 -15.46 -7.70 -15.70
CA GLU A 338 -16.07 -8.35 -14.54
C GLU A 338 -17.02 -9.44 -15.04
N VAL A 339 -17.01 -10.59 -14.37
CA VAL A 339 -17.99 -11.67 -14.55
C VAL A 339 -18.43 -12.23 -13.21
N ARG A 340 -19.66 -12.74 -13.15
CA ARG A 340 -20.19 -13.48 -12.01
C ARG A 340 -20.42 -14.92 -12.42
N LEU A 341 -19.88 -15.83 -11.64
CA LEU A 341 -19.72 -17.23 -12.01
C LEU A 341 -20.18 -18.12 -10.85
N ARG A 342 -20.90 -19.19 -11.16
CA ARG A 342 -21.21 -20.23 -10.17
C ARG A 342 -20.08 -21.23 -10.14
N MET A 343 -19.49 -21.41 -8.97
CA MET A 343 -18.32 -22.25 -8.76
C MET A 343 -18.52 -23.22 -7.60
N LEU A 344 -18.13 -24.47 -7.79
CA LEU A 344 -18.02 -25.48 -6.76
C LEU A 344 -16.68 -25.30 -6.05
N VAL A 345 -16.71 -24.83 -4.81
CA VAL A 345 -15.50 -24.53 -4.03
C VAL A 345 -14.93 -25.80 -3.35
N PRO A 346 -13.63 -25.82 -3.01
CA PRO A 346 -13.05 -26.88 -2.19
C PRO A 346 -13.85 -27.05 -0.88
N GLY A 347 -14.33 -28.25 -0.58
CA GLY A 347 -15.20 -28.51 0.59
C GLY A 347 -16.69 -28.73 0.26
N GLY A 348 -17.11 -28.58 -0.99
CA GLY A 348 -18.36 -29.18 -1.49
C GLY A 348 -19.61 -28.29 -1.54
N GLY A 349 -19.46 -26.97 -1.68
CA GLY A 349 -20.59 -26.03 -1.83
C GLY A 349 -20.54 -25.25 -3.15
N TRP A 350 -21.71 -24.99 -3.75
CA TRP A 350 -21.82 -24.02 -4.84
C TRP A 350 -21.82 -22.60 -4.28
N ARG A 351 -20.95 -21.75 -4.83
CA ARG A 351 -20.81 -20.34 -4.49
C ARG A 351 -20.95 -19.46 -5.74
N TRP A 352 -21.47 -18.25 -5.55
CA TRP A 352 -21.41 -17.20 -6.55
C TRP A 352 -20.12 -16.42 -6.36
N ILE A 353 -19.25 -16.49 -7.35
CA ILE A 353 -17.96 -15.81 -7.36
C ILE A 353 -18.02 -14.65 -8.34
N ARG A 354 -17.70 -13.46 -7.86
CA ARG A 354 -17.45 -12.29 -8.70
C ARG A 354 -15.97 -12.22 -9.00
N THR A 355 -15.61 -12.38 -10.26
CA THR A 355 -14.23 -12.25 -10.75
C THR A 355 -14.08 -10.92 -11.48
N VAL A 356 -13.11 -10.12 -11.06
CA VAL A 356 -12.70 -8.88 -11.73
C VAL A 356 -11.27 -9.06 -12.23
N GLY A 357 -11.00 -8.68 -13.47
CA GLY A 357 -9.67 -8.71 -14.06
C GLY A 357 -9.32 -7.41 -14.76
N ARG A 358 -8.04 -7.05 -14.75
CA ARG A 358 -7.48 -5.86 -15.42
C ARG A 358 -6.09 -6.17 -15.99
N VAL A 359 -5.82 -5.62 -17.17
CA VAL A 359 -4.47 -5.61 -17.76
C VAL A 359 -3.63 -4.57 -17.02
N ILE A 360 -2.54 -4.98 -16.39
CA ILE A 360 -1.64 -4.11 -15.63
C ILE A 360 -0.37 -3.73 -16.41
N GLU A 361 -0.03 -4.51 -17.43
CA GLU A 361 1.14 -4.26 -18.28
C GLU A 361 0.82 -4.65 -19.74
N THR A 362 1.27 -3.83 -20.68
CA THR A 362 1.12 -4.03 -22.12
C THR A 362 2.45 -3.89 -22.84
N ALA A 363 2.67 -4.70 -23.88
CA ALA A 363 3.81 -4.55 -24.77
C ALA A 363 3.64 -3.33 -25.69
N GLN A 364 4.71 -2.95 -26.38
CA GLN A 364 4.71 -1.80 -27.30
C GLN A 364 3.71 -1.94 -28.46
N ASP A 365 3.37 -3.15 -28.86
CA ASP A 365 2.37 -3.45 -29.90
C ASP A 365 0.92 -3.43 -29.38
N GLY A 366 0.72 -3.10 -28.09
CA GLY A 366 -0.59 -3.04 -27.43
C GLY A 366 -1.11 -4.39 -26.94
N THR A 367 -0.35 -5.47 -27.09
CA THR A 367 -0.73 -6.78 -26.51
C THR A 367 -0.59 -6.76 -24.99
N ALA A 368 -1.52 -7.44 -24.29
CA ALA A 368 -1.41 -7.59 -22.85
C ALA A 368 -0.16 -8.42 -22.52
N VAL A 369 0.57 -8.05 -21.46
CA VAL A 369 1.74 -8.78 -20.94
C VAL A 369 1.39 -9.38 -19.58
N THR A 370 0.73 -8.60 -18.72
CA THR A 370 0.38 -9.04 -17.36
C THR A 370 -1.06 -8.65 -17.05
N ILE A 371 -1.82 -9.61 -16.51
CA ILE A 371 -3.23 -9.45 -16.11
C ILE A 371 -3.31 -9.77 -14.62
N ALA A 372 -3.97 -8.91 -13.87
CA ALA A 372 -4.22 -9.09 -12.45
C ALA A 372 -5.71 -9.02 -12.17
N GLY A 373 -6.15 -9.68 -11.11
CA GLY A 373 -7.54 -9.65 -10.74
C GLY A 373 -7.80 -10.17 -9.34
N ALA A 374 -9.08 -10.19 -9.02
CA ALA A 374 -9.60 -10.59 -7.73
C ALA A 374 -10.87 -11.42 -7.90
N ASN A 375 -11.06 -12.37 -6.99
CA ASN A 375 -12.26 -13.15 -6.82
C ASN A 375 -12.88 -12.84 -5.47
N ILE A 376 -14.19 -12.64 -5.45
CA ILE A 376 -14.95 -12.27 -4.26
C ILE A 376 -16.17 -13.20 -4.17
N ASP A 377 -16.36 -13.87 -3.03
CA ASP A 377 -17.60 -14.62 -2.77
C ASP A 377 -18.76 -13.64 -2.55
N ILE A 378 -19.75 -13.69 -3.44
CA ILE A 378 -20.97 -12.88 -3.40
C ILE A 378 -22.21 -13.74 -3.19
N THR A 379 -22.05 -14.95 -2.65
CA THR A 379 -23.14 -15.91 -2.41
C THR A 379 -24.19 -15.32 -1.49
N ASP A 380 -23.78 -14.80 -0.33
CA ASP A 380 -24.71 -14.20 0.63
C ASP A 380 -25.42 -12.98 0.05
N LEU A 381 -24.68 -12.11 -0.64
CA LEU A 381 -25.25 -10.95 -1.32
C LEU A 381 -26.32 -11.36 -2.34
N THR A 382 -26.03 -12.38 -3.16
CA THR A 382 -26.97 -12.92 -4.14
C THR A 382 -28.20 -13.52 -3.46
N ASN A 383 -28.01 -14.27 -2.38
CA ASN A 383 -29.08 -14.89 -1.60
C ASN A 383 -29.99 -13.84 -0.96
N TYR A 384 -29.42 -12.80 -0.34
CA TYR A 384 -30.18 -11.70 0.25
C TYR A 384 -30.97 -10.94 -0.80
N ARG A 385 -30.35 -10.63 -1.95
CA ARG A 385 -31.04 -9.97 -3.07
C ARG A 385 -32.24 -10.79 -3.57
N ALA A 386 -32.04 -12.11 -3.75
CA ALA A 386 -33.11 -13.02 -4.16
C ALA A 386 -34.19 -13.20 -3.08
N ALA A 387 -33.83 -13.13 -1.79
CA ALA A 387 -34.79 -13.17 -0.69
C ALA A 387 -35.66 -11.90 -0.66
N ILE A 388 -35.05 -10.72 -0.75
CA ILE A 388 -35.75 -9.44 -0.80
C ILE A 388 -36.70 -9.39 -2.01
N GLN A 389 -36.24 -9.78 -3.19
CA GLN A 389 -37.10 -9.85 -4.38
C GLN A 389 -38.29 -10.80 -4.21
N ARG A 390 -38.09 -11.96 -3.57
CA ARG A 390 -39.18 -12.89 -3.25
C ARG A 390 -40.18 -12.30 -2.25
N VAL A 391 -39.71 -11.60 -1.23
CA VAL A 391 -40.56 -10.92 -0.24
C VAL A 391 -41.37 -9.81 -0.92
N ASN A 392 -40.73 -8.95 -1.71
CA ASN A 392 -41.40 -7.88 -2.45
C ASN A 392 -42.45 -8.45 -3.41
N LYS A 393 -42.13 -9.50 -4.17
CA LYS A 393 -43.10 -10.17 -5.06
C LYS A 393 -44.30 -10.74 -4.29
N LYS A 394 -44.08 -11.35 -3.13
CA LYS A 394 -45.16 -11.86 -2.26
C LYS A 394 -46.03 -10.74 -1.71
N LEU A 395 -45.43 -9.66 -1.20
CA LEU A 395 -46.14 -8.48 -0.70
C LEU A 395 -46.98 -7.84 -1.82
N ASN A 396 -46.41 -7.72 -3.03
CA ASN A 396 -47.10 -7.14 -4.17
C ASN A 396 -48.33 -7.97 -4.57
N LEU A 397 -48.20 -9.29 -4.63
CA LEU A 397 -49.29 -10.19 -4.98
C LEU A 397 -50.41 -10.15 -3.93
N LEU A 398 -50.08 -10.30 -2.64
CA LEU A 398 -51.06 -10.25 -1.56
C LEU A 398 -51.83 -8.94 -1.58
N ALA A 399 -51.12 -7.82 -1.64
CA ALA A 399 -51.77 -6.53 -1.53
C ALA A 399 -52.44 -6.10 -2.85
N SER A 400 -52.20 -6.76 -3.98
CA SER A 400 -53.03 -6.61 -5.20
C SER A 400 -54.35 -7.38 -5.10
N VAL A 401 -54.29 -8.63 -4.63
CA VAL A 401 -55.48 -9.47 -4.44
C VAL A 401 -56.40 -8.87 -3.39
N THR A 402 -55.85 -8.49 -2.22
CA THR A 402 -56.63 -7.84 -1.16
C THR A 402 -57.29 -6.55 -1.62
N ARG A 403 -56.60 -5.73 -2.43
CA ARG A 403 -57.21 -4.52 -3.02
C ARG A 403 -58.40 -4.88 -3.90
N HIS A 404 -58.21 -5.79 -4.85
CA HIS A 404 -59.27 -6.21 -5.75
C HIS A 404 -60.49 -6.74 -4.97
N ASP A 405 -60.26 -7.58 -3.97
CA ASP A 405 -61.34 -8.18 -3.18
C ASP A 405 -62.08 -7.14 -2.35
N VAL A 406 -61.37 -6.19 -1.73
CA VAL A 406 -61.99 -5.09 -0.97
C VAL A 406 -62.77 -4.17 -1.91
N LEU A 407 -62.20 -3.76 -3.04
CA LEU A 407 -62.89 -2.92 -4.01
C LEU A 407 -64.16 -3.59 -4.52
N ASN A 408 -64.14 -4.89 -4.82
CA ASN A 408 -65.34 -5.61 -5.25
C ASN A 408 -66.46 -5.56 -4.20
N GLN A 409 -66.14 -5.74 -2.91
CA GLN A 409 -67.14 -5.64 -1.84
C GLN A 409 -67.66 -4.21 -1.67
N VAL A 410 -66.77 -3.22 -1.75
CA VAL A 410 -67.13 -1.80 -1.65
C VAL A 410 -68.02 -1.38 -2.81
N SER A 411 -67.67 -1.73 -4.05
CA SER A 411 -68.48 -1.46 -5.24
C SER A 411 -69.86 -2.13 -5.15
N ALA A 412 -69.97 -3.32 -4.56
CA ALA A 412 -71.26 -3.97 -4.32
C ALA A 412 -72.12 -3.20 -3.31
N ILE A 413 -71.52 -2.70 -2.21
CA ILE A 413 -72.21 -1.84 -1.23
C ILE A 413 -72.69 -0.55 -1.88
N MET A 414 -71.84 0.08 -2.71
CA MET A 414 -72.16 1.31 -3.41
C MET A 414 -73.31 1.12 -4.40
N LEU A 415 -73.22 0.11 -5.27
CA LEU A 415 -74.28 -0.23 -6.22
C LEU A 415 -75.62 -0.50 -5.52
N ALA A 416 -75.62 -1.24 -4.41
CA ALA A 416 -76.83 -1.52 -3.66
C ALA A 416 -77.48 -0.25 -3.10
N GLY A 417 -76.70 0.70 -2.62
CA GLY A 417 -77.23 1.99 -2.15
C GLY A 417 -77.71 2.88 -3.29
N GLU A 418 -76.99 2.95 -4.40
CA GLU A 418 -77.43 3.69 -5.61
C GLU A 418 -78.76 3.15 -6.14
N LEU A 419 -78.96 1.82 -6.14
CA LEU A 419 -80.24 1.21 -6.52
C LEU A 419 -81.38 1.59 -5.57
N LEU A 420 -81.12 1.64 -4.26
CA LEU A 420 -82.12 2.08 -3.27
C LEU A 420 -82.51 3.55 -3.45
N GLU A 421 -81.56 4.41 -3.85
CA GLU A 421 -81.83 5.80 -4.20
C GLU A 421 -82.64 5.91 -5.50
N MET A 422 -82.24 5.19 -6.55
CA MET A 422 -82.89 5.21 -7.86
C MET A 422 -84.34 4.70 -7.83
N ASP A 423 -84.60 3.64 -7.07
CA ASP A 423 -85.93 3.04 -6.95
C ASP A 423 -86.87 3.84 -6.01
N GLY A 424 -86.40 4.94 -5.43
CA GLY A 424 -87.19 5.83 -4.60
C GLY A 424 -87.56 5.25 -3.22
N TYR A 425 -86.83 4.24 -2.74
CA TYR A 425 -87.00 3.68 -1.39
C TYR A 425 -86.45 4.58 -0.29
N LEU A 426 -85.67 5.60 -0.66
CA LEU A 426 -85.04 6.53 0.26
C LEU A 426 -85.71 7.90 0.15
N ASP A 427 -86.71 8.13 1.01
CA ASP A 427 -87.26 9.47 1.21
C ASP A 427 -86.16 10.38 1.78
N GLY A 428 -85.91 11.52 1.12
CA GLY A 428 -84.78 12.44 1.35
C GLY A 428 -84.71 13.15 2.72
N GLY A 429 -85.47 12.68 3.71
CA GLY A 429 -85.39 13.12 5.11
C GLY A 429 -85.65 12.00 6.12
N SER A 430 -85.66 10.73 5.70
CA SER A 430 -85.83 9.60 6.60
C SER A 430 -84.51 9.22 7.29
N GLU A 431 -84.60 8.73 8.53
CA GLU A 431 -83.44 8.21 9.26
C GLU A 431 -82.74 7.06 8.49
N LEU A 432 -83.50 6.31 7.67
CA LEU A 432 -82.97 5.27 6.79
C LEU A 432 -82.10 5.86 5.66
N ALA A 433 -82.55 6.93 5.00
CA ALA A 433 -81.79 7.64 3.98
C ALA A 433 -80.49 8.24 4.54
N GLU A 434 -80.54 8.85 5.72
CA GLU A 434 -79.33 9.36 6.39
C GLU A 434 -78.33 8.24 6.72
N ASN A 435 -78.81 7.11 7.23
CA ASN A 435 -77.95 5.97 7.57
C ASN A 435 -77.34 5.31 6.32
N ILE A 436 -78.11 5.14 5.23
CA ILE A 436 -77.58 4.66 3.95
C ILE A 436 -76.53 5.63 3.40
N GLY A 437 -76.80 6.94 3.43
CA GLY A 437 -75.81 7.95 3.02
C GLY A 437 -74.50 7.89 3.80
N ARG A 438 -74.57 7.63 5.12
CA ARG A 438 -73.36 7.41 5.95
C ARG A 438 -72.60 6.14 5.57
N ILE A 439 -73.31 5.05 5.26
CA ILE A 439 -72.70 3.79 4.81
C ILE A 439 -71.99 4.00 3.47
N LEU A 440 -72.65 4.65 2.50
CA LEU A 440 -72.09 4.92 1.18
C LEU A 440 -70.88 5.86 1.26
N SER A 441 -70.94 6.91 2.09
CA SER A 441 -69.80 7.79 2.35
C SER A 441 -68.61 7.04 2.97
N SER A 442 -68.88 6.11 3.89
CA SER A 442 -67.85 5.25 4.48
C SER A 442 -67.25 4.29 3.46
N ALA A 443 -68.08 3.67 2.62
CA ALA A 443 -67.66 2.79 1.54
C ALA A 443 -66.77 3.52 0.52
N GLY A 444 -67.18 4.70 0.06
CA GLY A 444 -66.36 5.55 -0.82
C GLY A 444 -65.06 6.02 -0.16
N THR A 445 -65.03 6.18 1.16
CA THR A 445 -63.78 6.47 1.89
C THR A 445 -62.82 5.28 1.87
N ILE A 446 -63.33 4.05 2.07
CA ILE A 446 -62.54 2.83 1.97
C ILE A 446 -62.01 2.66 0.53
N GLU A 447 -62.85 2.88 -0.48
CA GLU A 447 -62.45 2.84 -1.89
C GLU A 447 -61.24 3.76 -2.16
N ARG A 448 -61.35 5.03 -1.77
CA ARG A 448 -60.28 6.01 -1.93
C ARG A 448 -58.99 5.62 -1.20
N GLN A 449 -59.10 5.12 0.04
CA GLN A 449 -57.92 4.66 0.79
C GLN A 449 -57.24 3.46 0.12
N ILE A 450 -58.01 2.54 -0.45
CA ILE A 450 -57.49 1.35 -1.12
C ILE A 450 -56.85 1.69 -2.47
N LEU A 451 -57.45 2.60 -3.23
CA LEU A 451 -56.85 3.16 -4.45
C LEU A 451 -55.57 3.94 -4.12
N PHE A 452 -55.54 4.69 -3.03
CA PHE A 452 -54.33 5.37 -2.56
C PHE A 452 -53.16 4.40 -2.29
N THR A 453 -53.42 3.22 -1.70
CA THR A 453 -52.34 2.21 -1.51
C THR A 453 -51.76 1.67 -2.83
N LYS A 454 -52.47 1.86 -3.96
CA LYS A 454 -51.99 1.50 -5.31
C LYS A 454 -50.98 2.52 -5.78
N GLU A 455 -51.34 3.79 -5.66
CA GLU A 455 -50.52 4.94 -6.05
C GLU A 455 -49.26 5.01 -5.19
N TYR A 456 -49.38 4.91 -3.86
CA TYR A 456 -48.22 4.94 -2.96
C TYR A 456 -47.19 3.83 -3.25
N ARG A 457 -47.60 2.69 -3.83
CA ARG A 457 -46.67 1.61 -4.18
C ARG A 457 -45.90 1.85 -5.48
N GLY A 458 -46.45 2.64 -6.41
CA GLY A 458 -45.75 3.00 -7.64
C GLY A 458 -44.66 4.07 -7.42
N LEU A 459 -44.68 4.71 -6.25
CA LEU A 459 -43.73 5.74 -5.84
C LEU A 459 -42.28 5.22 -5.88
N GLY A 460 -41.44 5.78 -6.75
CA GLY A 460 -40.02 5.41 -6.87
C GLY A 460 -39.76 4.01 -7.41
N GLU A 461 -40.76 3.35 -8.03
CA GLU A 461 -40.56 2.05 -8.70
C GLU A 461 -39.89 2.21 -10.07
N ALA A 462 -40.17 3.32 -10.76
CA ALA A 462 -39.58 3.68 -12.04
C ALA A 462 -38.51 4.77 -11.86
N ASP A 463 -37.48 4.74 -12.71
CA ASP A 463 -36.48 5.81 -12.73
C ASP A 463 -37.15 7.14 -13.13
N PRO A 464 -36.75 8.29 -12.55
CA PRO A 464 -37.28 9.60 -12.95
C PRO A 464 -36.98 9.92 -14.42
N GLU A 465 -37.90 10.63 -15.05
CA GLU A 465 -37.86 10.96 -16.49
C GLU A 465 -38.15 12.46 -16.71
N TRP A 466 -37.86 12.95 -17.92
CA TRP A 466 -38.24 14.29 -18.33
C TRP A 466 -39.74 14.34 -18.63
N GLN A 467 -40.48 15.10 -17.82
CA GLN A 467 -41.93 15.24 -17.85
C GLN A 467 -42.33 16.59 -18.44
N ASN A 468 -43.11 16.59 -19.54
CA ASN A 468 -43.62 17.82 -20.15
C ASN A 468 -44.80 18.37 -19.34
N VAL A 469 -44.64 19.58 -18.79
CA VAL A 469 -45.61 20.15 -17.85
C VAL A 469 -46.93 20.48 -18.53
N CYS A 470 -46.92 21.14 -19.70
CA CYS A 470 -48.15 21.48 -20.41
C CYS A 470 -48.97 20.22 -20.78
N LEU A 471 -48.31 19.19 -21.32
CA LEU A 471 -48.99 17.94 -21.68
C LEU A 471 -49.61 17.24 -20.46
N LEU A 472 -48.96 17.29 -19.30
CA LEU A 472 -49.52 16.71 -18.07
C LEU A 472 -50.68 17.55 -17.51
N VAL A 473 -50.61 18.87 -17.59
CA VAL A 473 -51.72 19.76 -17.19
C VAL A 473 -52.93 19.55 -18.09
N GLU A 474 -52.74 19.43 -19.41
CA GLU A 474 -53.82 19.12 -20.36
C GLU A 474 -54.48 17.77 -20.05
N LYS A 475 -53.67 16.72 -19.85
CA LYS A 475 -54.18 15.39 -19.47
C LYS A 475 -54.96 15.44 -18.15
N ALA A 476 -54.44 16.14 -17.14
CA ALA A 476 -55.13 16.28 -15.88
C ALA A 476 -56.45 17.04 -16.04
N ALA A 477 -56.50 18.09 -16.86
CA ALA A 477 -57.73 18.83 -17.15
C ALA A 477 -58.78 17.97 -17.86
N ASP A 478 -58.38 17.17 -18.85
CA ASP A 478 -59.28 16.29 -19.60
C ASP A 478 -60.01 15.27 -18.69
N GLU A 479 -59.35 14.80 -17.63
CA GLU A 479 -59.93 13.85 -16.67
C GLU A 479 -61.12 14.42 -15.86
N PHE A 480 -61.17 15.75 -15.65
CA PHE A 480 -62.29 16.38 -14.93
C PHE A 480 -63.50 16.65 -15.84
N GLY A 481 -63.36 16.55 -17.16
CA GLY A 481 -64.45 16.62 -18.14
C GLY A 481 -65.43 17.81 -17.92
N PRO A 482 -66.76 17.60 -17.92
CA PRO A 482 -67.75 18.68 -17.78
C PRO A 482 -67.75 19.36 -16.39
N ASN A 483 -67.05 18.83 -15.39
CA ASN A 483 -66.93 19.50 -14.08
C ASN A 483 -66.02 20.75 -14.13
N LEU A 484 -65.27 20.95 -15.22
CA LEU A 484 -64.51 22.19 -15.49
C LEU A 484 -65.36 23.34 -16.02
N LEU A 485 -66.67 23.16 -16.27
CA LEU A 485 -67.52 24.21 -16.86
C LEU A 485 -67.60 25.51 -16.03
N SER A 486 -67.21 25.49 -14.76
CA SER A 486 -67.18 26.67 -13.88
C SER A 486 -65.79 27.29 -13.67
N VAL A 487 -64.70 26.67 -14.15
CA VAL A 487 -63.32 27.12 -13.87
C VAL A 487 -62.49 27.15 -15.15
N THR A 488 -61.82 28.28 -15.41
CA THR A 488 -60.91 28.45 -16.55
C THR A 488 -59.47 28.14 -16.13
N MET A 489 -58.76 27.30 -16.90
CA MET A 489 -57.35 27.00 -16.67
C MET A 489 -56.45 27.71 -17.68
N SER A 490 -55.35 28.29 -17.22
CA SER A 490 -54.29 28.85 -18.06
C SER A 490 -52.93 28.28 -17.69
N CYS A 491 -52.14 27.89 -18.68
CA CYS A 491 -50.80 27.33 -18.48
C CYS A 491 -49.77 28.14 -19.29
N ALA A 492 -48.85 28.80 -18.58
CA ALA A 492 -47.74 29.57 -19.15
C ALA A 492 -46.41 28.83 -18.97
N CYS A 493 -46.35 27.56 -19.39
CA CYS A 493 -45.18 26.69 -19.25
C CYS A 493 -44.76 26.04 -20.59
N GLU A 494 -44.97 26.72 -21.71
CA GLU A 494 -44.65 26.18 -23.05
C GLU A 494 -43.17 25.74 -23.14
N GLY A 495 -42.95 24.53 -23.66
CA GLY A 495 -41.62 23.93 -23.79
C GLY A 495 -40.97 23.46 -22.49
N LEU A 496 -41.60 23.66 -21.32
CA LEU A 496 -41.02 23.28 -20.03
C LEU A 496 -41.11 21.76 -19.80
N GLU A 497 -39.96 21.15 -19.55
CA GLU A 497 -39.84 19.79 -19.03
C GLU A 497 -39.14 19.79 -17.68
N ILE A 498 -39.65 18.97 -16.76
CA ILE A 498 -39.11 18.80 -15.40
C ILE A 498 -38.65 17.35 -15.24
N TYR A 499 -37.47 17.15 -14.67
CA TYR A 499 -36.97 15.83 -14.30
C TYR A 499 -37.64 15.37 -13.00
N ALA A 500 -38.62 14.49 -13.12
CA ALA A 500 -39.48 14.06 -12.02
C ALA A 500 -39.86 12.57 -12.14
N ASP A 501 -40.32 12.00 -11.03
CA ASP A 501 -40.92 10.67 -11.01
C ASP A 501 -42.12 10.62 -12.00
N PRO A 502 -42.36 9.48 -12.71
CA PRO A 502 -43.49 9.35 -13.64
C PRO A 502 -44.87 9.66 -13.02
N MET A 503 -45.00 9.60 -11.69
CA MET A 503 -46.20 10.00 -10.96
C MET A 503 -46.36 11.52 -10.81
N PHE A 504 -45.48 12.35 -11.36
CA PHE A 504 -45.59 13.81 -11.29
C PHE A 504 -46.94 14.33 -11.82
N GLY A 505 -47.55 13.69 -12.82
CA GLY A 505 -48.90 14.02 -13.29
C GLY A 505 -49.97 13.94 -12.19
N HIS A 506 -49.83 13.01 -11.24
CA HIS A 506 -50.76 12.89 -10.10
C HIS A 506 -50.62 14.05 -9.12
N VAL A 507 -49.41 14.65 -9.00
CA VAL A 507 -49.20 15.87 -8.22
C VAL A 507 -50.01 17.02 -8.80
N LEU A 508 -49.92 17.21 -10.11
CA LEU A 508 -50.66 18.24 -10.83
C LEU A 508 -52.17 18.02 -10.72
N PHE A 509 -52.63 16.79 -10.96
CA PHE A 509 -54.04 16.42 -10.80
C PHE A 509 -54.56 16.74 -9.39
N ASN A 510 -53.83 16.34 -8.34
CA ASN A 510 -54.24 16.58 -6.96
C ASN A 510 -54.31 18.08 -6.61
N LEU A 511 -53.38 18.89 -7.11
CA LEU A 511 -53.41 20.35 -6.89
C LEU A 511 -54.60 21.00 -7.61
N ILE A 512 -54.91 20.56 -8.84
CA ILE A 512 -56.07 21.02 -9.61
C ILE A 512 -57.38 20.57 -8.93
N ASP A 513 -57.48 19.31 -8.51
CA ASP A 513 -58.65 18.78 -7.79
C ASP A 513 -58.91 19.56 -6.49
N ASN A 514 -57.85 19.90 -5.75
CA ASN A 514 -57.97 20.72 -4.54
C ASN A 514 -58.49 22.12 -4.84
N ALA A 515 -58.02 22.76 -5.92
CA ALA A 515 -58.54 24.06 -6.36
C ALA A 515 -60.04 23.96 -6.72
N ILE A 516 -60.45 22.95 -7.48
CA ILE A 516 -61.85 22.77 -7.89
C ILE A 516 -62.77 22.46 -6.69
N ARG A 517 -62.34 21.61 -5.76
CA ARG A 517 -63.18 21.16 -4.63
C ARG A 517 -63.23 22.12 -3.45
N HIS A 518 -62.13 22.81 -3.17
CA HIS A 518 -61.99 23.66 -1.99
C HIS A 518 -62.00 25.16 -2.31
N GLY A 519 -61.84 25.49 -3.58
CA GLY A 519 -61.98 26.82 -4.14
C GLY A 519 -63.44 27.25 -4.24
N VAL A 520 -64.07 27.50 -3.09
CA VAL A 520 -65.35 28.21 -3.06
C VAL A 520 -65.14 29.55 -3.78
N ASP A 521 -65.95 29.80 -4.82
CA ASP A 521 -65.86 30.95 -5.75
C ASP A 521 -64.63 30.97 -6.70
N THR A 522 -63.88 29.87 -6.80
CA THR A 522 -62.79 29.75 -7.79
C THR A 522 -63.35 29.75 -9.20
N SER A 523 -62.80 30.64 -10.03
CA SER A 523 -63.14 30.83 -11.43
C SER A 523 -61.92 30.65 -12.35
N HIS A 524 -60.70 30.78 -11.83
CA HIS A 524 -59.45 30.69 -12.59
C HIS A 524 -58.35 29.92 -11.86
N ILE A 525 -57.66 29.05 -12.58
CA ILE A 525 -56.43 28.39 -12.14
C ILE A 525 -55.31 28.75 -13.12
N THR A 526 -54.19 29.23 -12.59
CA THR A 526 -53.01 29.66 -13.35
C THR A 526 -51.83 28.76 -13.00
N ILE A 527 -51.21 28.19 -14.03
CA ILE A 527 -49.96 27.44 -13.92
C ILE A 527 -48.88 28.25 -14.62
N GLY A 528 -47.79 28.56 -13.91
CA GLY A 528 -46.69 29.36 -14.45
C GLY A 528 -45.33 28.90 -13.94
N PHE A 529 -44.28 29.26 -14.66
CA PHE A 529 -42.90 28.95 -14.28
C PHE A 529 -42.04 30.21 -14.21
N SER A 530 -41.15 30.28 -13.23
CA SER A 530 -40.14 31.34 -13.12
C SER A 530 -38.77 30.75 -12.84
N ASP A 531 -37.79 31.14 -13.64
CA ASP A 531 -36.38 30.83 -13.39
C ASP A 531 -35.80 31.83 -12.39
N THR A 532 -35.24 31.34 -11.29
CA THR A 532 -34.63 32.16 -10.24
C THR A 532 -33.18 31.76 -10.04
N ARG A 533 -32.39 32.63 -9.39
CA ARG A 533 -30.96 32.35 -9.15
C ARG A 533 -30.71 31.03 -8.41
N ASP A 534 -31.63 30.63 -7.56
CA ASP A 534 -31.49 29.42 -6.73
C ASP A 534 -32.06 28.16 -7.41
N GLY A 535 -32.85 28.31 -8.48
CA GLY A 535 -33.49 27.22 -9.21
C GLY A 535 -34.79 27.64 -9.90
N GLY A 536 -35.48 26.69 -10.53
CA GLY A 536 -36.78 26.91 -11.16
C GLY A 536 -37.92 26.88 -10.15
N ARG A 537 -38.95 27.70 -10.36
CA ARG A 537 -40.18 27.66 -9.57
C ARG A 537 -41.38 27.42 -10.47
N LEU A 538 -42.02 26.27 -10.30
CA LEU A 538 -43.33 25.99 -10.89
C LEU A 538 -44.41 26.41 -9.88
N ILE A 539 -45.34 27.23 -10.33
CA ILE A 539 -46.37 27.87 -9.51
C ILE A 539 -47.73 27.44 -10.03
N ILE A 540 -48.60 26.99 -9.13
CA ILE A 540 -50.00 26.70 -9.41
C ILE A 540 -50.85 27.53 -8.44
N GLU A 541 -51.69 28.40 -8.99
CA GLU A 541 -52.44 29.39 -8.23
C GLU A 541 -53.91 29.38 -8.64
N ASP A 542 -54.82 29.41 -7.65
CA ASP A 542 -56.26 29.58 -7.86
C ASP A 542 -56.75 30.91 -7.28
N ASP A 543 -57.89 31.43 -7.76
CA ASP A 543 -58.52 32.67 -7.27
C ASP A 543 -59.60 32.44 -6.19
N GLY A 544 -59.56 31.29 -5.51
CA GLY A 544 -60.53 30.92 -4.49
C GLY A 544 -60.26 31.52 -3.11
N ARG A 545 -60.85 30.90 -2.09
CA ARG A 545 -60.66 31.32 -0.68
C ARG A 545 -59.25 31.12 -0.12
N GLY A 546 -58.40 30.31 -0.76
CA GLY A 546 -57.07 29.97 -0.26
C GLY A 546 -57.00 29.18 1.04
N VAL A 547 -55.79 28.97 1.55
CA VAL A 547 -55.49 28.21 2.76
C VAL A 547 -55.16 29.14 3.92
N ARG A 548 -55.72 28.89 5.11
CA ARG A 548 -55.43 29.69 6.31
C ARG A 548 -53.97 29.54 6.74
N ASP A 549 -53.36 30.65 7.17
CA ASP A 549 -51.94 30.70 7.57
C ASP A 549 -51.56 29.68 8.65
N ASP A 550 -52.45 29.37 9.58
CA ASP A 550 -52.19 28.46 10.71
C ASP A 550 -52.11 26.98 10.30
N ILE A 551 -52.52 26.63 9.09
CA ILE A 551 -52.61 25.24 8.62
C ILE A 551 -51.77 24.93 7.37
N LYS A 552 -51.08 25.92 6.80
CA LYS A 552 -50.35 25.79 5.52
C LYS A 552 -49.28 24.71 5.46
N GLU A 553 -48.61 24.44 6.58
CA GLU A 553 -47.65 23.33 6.65
C GLU A 553 -48.35 22.01 7.01
N GLN A 554 -49.45 22.09 7.78
CA GLN A 554 -50.19 20.93 8.26
C GLN A 554 -50.93 20.21 7.12
N ILE A 555 -51.34 20.91 6.06
CA ILE A 555 -52.00 20.31 4.89
C ILE A 555 -51.14 19.27 4.16
N PHE A 556 -49.82 19.31 4.33
CA PHE A 556 -48.91 18.30 3.77
C PHE A 556 -48.64 17.15 4.75
N ALA A 557 -49.13 17.21 5.98
CA ALA A 557 -48.99 16.14 6.95
C ALA A 557 -49.96 15.00 6.66
N ARG A 558 -49.52 13.77 6.94
CA ARG A 558 -50.32 12.56 6.72
C ARG A 558 -51.62 12.60 7.53
N GLY A 559 -52.75 12.49 6.86
CA GLY A 559 -54.08 12.42 7.47
C GLY A 559 -54.72 13.78 7.76
N TYR A 560 -54.16 14.88 7.22
CA TYR A 560 -54.69 16.22 7.43
C TYR A 560 -55.57 16.68 6.25
N GLY A 561 -56.83 17.06 6.52
CA GLY A 561 -57.79 17.56 5.52
C GLY A 561 -59.09 16.75 5.45
N HIS A 562 -60.06 17.19 4.64
CA HIS A 562 -61.32 16.44 4.41
C HIS A 562 -61.14 15.40 3.28
N ASN A 563 -61.89 14.29 3.34
CA ASN A 563 -61.94 13.20 2.35
C ASN A 563 -60.71 12.27 2.19
N THR A 564 -59.64 12.43 2.98
CA THR A 564 -58.64 11.39 3.39
C THR A 564 -57.36 12.01 3.99
N GLY A 565 -57.01 13.24 3.59
CA GLY A 565 -55.81 13.95 4.05
C GLY A 565 -54.49 13.33 3.59
N LEU A 566 -54.50 12.59 2.47
CA LEU A 566 -53.34 11.86 1.95
C LEU A 566 -52.81 12.41 0.62
N GLY A 567 -53.58 13.23 -0.10
CA GLY A 567 -53.22 13.74 -1.42
C GLY A 567 -51.98 14.63 -1.39
N LEU A 568 -52.03 15.76 -0.68
CA LEU A 568 -50.89 16.70 -0.59
C LEU A 568 -49.67 16.09 0.12
N PHE A 569 -49.89 15.16 1.04
CA PHE A 569 -48.83 14.34 1.63
C PHE A 569 -48.10 13.54 0.54
N LEU A 570 -48.83 12.78 -0.29
CA LEU A 570 -48.23 12.02 -1.39
C LEU A 570 -47.58 12.94 -2.43
N SER A 571 -48.18 14.09 -2.72
CA SER A 571 -47.58 15.09 -3.59
C SER A 571 -46.20 15.51 -3.10
N ARG A 572 -46.02 15.71 -1.79
CA ARG A 572 -44.70 16.02 -1.21
C ARG A 572 -43.74 14.84 -1.35
N GLU A 573 -44.17 13.61 -1.07
CA GLU A 573 -43.32 12.41 -1.19
C GLU A 573 -42.88 12.14 -2.65
N ILE A 574 -43.75 12.36 -3.64
CA ILE A 574 -43.41 12.22 -5.08
C ILE A 574 -42.32 13.22 -5.48
N LEU A 575 -42.48 14.48 -5.05
CA LEU A 575 -41.55 15.55 -5.39
C LEU A 575 -40.18 15.38 -4.72
N ASP A 576 -40.15 14.85 -3.49
CA ASP A 576 -38.92 14.64 -2.72
C ASP A 576 -37.97 13.63 -3.40
N ILE A 577 -38.48 12.69 -4.21
CA ILE A 577 -37.67 11.71 -4.98
C ILE A 577 -36.62 12.40 -5.84
N THR A 578 -36.98 13.51 -6.48
CA THR A 578 -36.06 14.29 -7.33
C THR A 578 -35.58 15.58 -6.65
N GLY A 579 -35.81 15.71 -5.34
CA GLY A 579 -35.41 16.88 -4.55
C GLY A 579 -36.23 18.14 -4.86
N ILE A 580 -37.43 18.00 -5.43
CA ILE A 580 -38.37 19.11 -5.62
C ILE A 580 -39.10 19.33 -4.31
N SER A 581 -39.19 20.58 -3.85
CA SER A 581 -39.93 20.92 -2.63
C SER A 581 -41.20 21.70 -2.95
N ILE A 582 -42.26 21.50 -2.18
CA ILE A 582 -43.56 22.18 -2.36
C ILE A 582 -43.98 22.95 -1.10
N ARG A 583 -44.50 24.17 -1.30
CA ARG A 583 -45.05 25.03 -0.23
C ARG A 583 -46.31 25.73 -0.68
N GLU A 584 -47.18 26.08 0.26
CA GLU A 584 -48.32 26.96 0.03
C GLU A 584 -47.94 28.38 0.48
N CYS A 585 -48.02 29.34 -0.45
CA CYS A 585 -47.56 30.72 -0.33
C CYS A 585 -48.67 31.75 -0.63
N GLY A 586 -49.93 31.34 -0.75
CA GLY A 586 -51.06 32.22 -1.09
C GLY A 586 -51.46 33.15 0.05
N GLU A 587 -52.40 34.06 -0.18
CA GLU A 587 -52.97 34.88 0.89
C GLU A 587 -54.39 34.40 1.18
N PHE A 588 -54.69 34.06 2.44
CA PHE A 588 -56.03 33.58 2.79
C PHE A 588 -57.10 34.62 2.40
N GLY A 589 -58.10 34.18 1.64
CA GLY A 589 -59.15 35.01 1.05
C GLY A 589 -58.83 35.56 -0.35
N ARG A 590 -57.65 35.28 -0.92
CA ARG A 590 -57.25 35.71 -2.28
C ARG A 590 -56.83 34.57 -3.21
N GLY A 591 -56.81 33.33 -2.72
CA GLY A 591 -56.40 32.17 -3.50
C GLY A 591 -55.42 31.27 -2.78
N ALA A 592 -55.33 30.00 -3.16
CA ALA A 592 -54.19 29.18 -2.78
C ALA A 592 -53.10 29.29 -3.85
N ARG A 593 -51.84 29.32 -3.43
CA ARG A 593 -50.68 29.40 -4.33
C ARG A 593 -49.66 28.36 -3.90
N PHE A 594 -49.53 27.30 -4.68
CA PHE A 594 -48.55 26.25 -4.46
C PHE A 594 -47.29 26.54 -5.28
N GLU A 595 -46.16 26.69 -4.59
CA GLU A 595 -44.85 26.87 -5.21
C GLU A 595 -44.02 25.60 -5.07
N MET A 596 -43.63 25.04 -6.21
CA MET A 596 -42.70 23.92 -6.32
C MET A 596 -41.32 24.42 -6.74
N PHE A 597 -40.32 24.23 -5.89
CA PHE A 597 -38.94 24.60 -6.16
C PHE A 597 -38.15 23.43 -6.75
N ILE A 598 -37.56 23.64 -7.92
CA ILE A 598 -36.88 22.64 -8.74
C ILE A 598 -35.41 23.03 -8.87
N PRO A 599 -34.46 22.14 -8.53
CA PRO A 599 -33.02 22.42 -8.72
C PRO A 599 -32.67 22.74 -10.18
N HIS A 600 -31.59 23.49 -10.42
CA HIS A 600 -31.11 23.85 -11.78
C HIS A 600 -30.90 22.67 -12.72
N CYS A 601 -30.53 21.50 -12.19
CA CYS A 601 -30.39 20.28 -12.98
C CYS A 601 -31.71 19.56 -13.28
N GLY A 602 -32.83 20.03 -12.70
CA GLY A 602 -34.12 19.37 -12.70
C GLY A 602 -35.17 19.96 -13.65
N TYR A 603 -34.84 20.96 -14.47
CA TYR A 603 -35.74 21.49 -15.50
C TYR A 603 -34.99 21.87 -16.78
N ARG A 604 -35.70 21.88 -17.92
CA ARG A 604 -35.20 22.33 -19.22
C ARG A 604 -36.32 22.88 -20.08
N PHE A 605 -35.96 23.66 -21.09
CA PHE A 605 -36.88 24.10 -22.16
C PHE A 605 -36.53 23.38 -23.45
N VAL A 606 -37.54 22.80 -24.11
CA VAL A 606 -37.43 22.01 -25.36
C VAL A 606 -38.19 22.67 -26.49
#